data_AF-A0A5Y3PZF2-F1
#
_entry.id   AF-A0A5Y3PZF2-F1
#
_cell.length_a   1.000
_cell.length_b   1.000
_cell.length_c   1.000
_cell.angle_alpha   90.00
_cell.angle_beta   90.00
_cell.angle_gamma   90.00
#
_symmetry.space_group_name_H-M   'P 1'
#
loop_
_entity.id
_entity.type
_entity.pdbx_description
1 polymer ?
#
loop_
_entity_poly.entity_id
_entity_poly.type
_entity_poly.pdbx_seq_one_letter_code
_entity_poly.pdbx_strand_id
1 'polypeptide(L)'
;MTTITREQQKQILIDTANHVISRDNTSPYSENLRELARIALASLDADKPELKIAELINKFYERYPLASFNKDTDRAEALGYFLAGAELQCFGEFIKYEELFGDE
;
A
#
# COMPACT_ATOMS: atom_id res chain seq x y z
N MET A 1 -14.01 15.33 24.34
CA MET A 1 -13.27 14.24 23.70
C MET A 1 -12.53 14.85 22.52
N THR A 2 -11.21 15.01 22.61
CA THR A 2 -10.40 15.60 21.54
C THR A 2 -10.09 14.53 20.50
N THR A 3 -10.60 14.70 19.29
CA THR A 3 -10.33 13.78 18.18
C THR A 3 -8.92 14.05 17.66
N ILE A 4 -7.99 13.14 17.94
CA ILE A 4 -6.64 13.17 17.37
C ILE A 4 -6.74 12.89 15.86
N THR A 5 -6.07 13.68 15.03
CA THR A 5 -6.02 13.48 13.57
C THR A 5 -5.03 12.38 13.18
N ARG A 6 -5.16 11.78 11.98
CA ARG A 6 -4.19 10.76 11.49
C ARG A 6 -2.75 11.29 11.44
N GLU A 7 -2.56 12.53 11.03
CA GLU A 7 -1.23 13.16 11.02
C GLU A 7 -0.67 13.30 12.44
N GLN A 8 -1.51 13.67 13.40
CA GLN A 8 -1.11 13.71 14.82
C GLN A 8 -0.77 12.31 15.34
N GLN A 9 -1.51 11.26 14.97
CA GLN A 9 -1.18 9.87 15.32
C GLN A 9 0.20 9.47 14.77
N LYS A 10 0.45 9.79 13.49
CA LYS A 10 1.72 9.50 12.83
C LYS A 10 2.88 10.19 13.53
N GLN A 11 2.74 11.47 13.85
CA GLN A 11 3.79 12.23 14.54
C GLN A 11 4.06 11.68 15.94
N ILE A 12 3.02 11.34 16.71
CA ILE A 12 3.16 10.73 18.04
C ILE A 12 3.96 9.42 17.95
N LEU A 13 3.69 8.58 16.95
CA LEU A 13 4.42 7.32 16.75
C LEU A 13 5.90 7.58 16.44
N ILE A 14 6.19 8.52 15.54
CA ILE A 14 7.56 8.88 15.15
C ILE A 14 8.35 9.38 16.36
N ASP A 15 7.80 10.32 17.13
CA ASP A 15 8.46 10.92 18.28
C ASP A 15 8.72 9.85 19.37
N THR A 16 7.72 9.01 19.63
CA THR A 16 7.82 7.94 20.64
C THR A 16 8.85 6.89 20.24
N ALA A 17 8.86 6.46 18.97
CA ALA A 17 9.81 5.46 18.49
C ALA A 17 11.26 5.98 18.54
N ASN A 18 11.51 7.21 18.10
CA ASN A 18 12.83 7.84 18.18
C ASN A 18 13.32 7.99 19.62
N HIS A 19 12.43 8.33 20.55
CA HIS A 19 12.76 8.37 21.96
C HIS A 19 13.14 6.99 22.50
N VAL A 20 12.38 5.94 22.17
CA VAL A 20 12.68 4.56 22.61
C VAL A 20 14.02 4.07 22.04
N ILE A 21 14.33 4.40 20.79
CA ILE A 21 15.58 4.02 20.13
C ILE A 21 16.80 4.66 20.80
N SER A 22 16.70 5.96 21.14
CA SER A 22 17.81 6.74 21.72
C SER A 22 18.00 6.55 23.22
N ARG A 23 17.02 5.96 23.92
CA ARG A 23 17.06 5.78 25.37
C ARG A 23 18.05 4.70 25.80
N ASP A 24 18.70 4.90 26.95
CA ASP A 24 19.57 3.92 27.60
C ASP A 24 18.86 2.59 27.95
N ASN A 25 19.67 1.55 28.18
CA ASN A 25 19.20 0.24 28.58
C ASN A 25 18.73 0.23 30.04
N THR A 26 17.45 0.51 30.23
CA THR A 26 16.79 0.52 31.54
C THR A 26 16.08 -0.79 31.90
N SER A 27 16.02 -1.76 30.97
CA SER A 27 15.32 -3.03 31.14
C SER A 27 15.99 -4.14 30.32
N PRO A 28 15.88 -5.43 30.72
CA PRO A 28 16.29 -6.57 29.90
C PRO A 28 15.63 -6.61 28.52
N TYR A 29 14.48 -5.96 28.35
CA TYR A 29 13.74 -5.88 27.09
C TYR A 29 14.08 -4.64 26.25
N SER A 30 15.05 -3.81 26.66
CA SER A 30 15.36 -2.56 25.95
C SER A 30 15.69 -2.78 24.48
N GLU A 31 16.46 -3.83 24.14
CA GLU A 31 16.75 -4.16 22.74
C GLU A 31 15.49 -4.58 21.97
N ASN A 32 14.60 -5.36 22.58
CA ASN A 32 13.33 -5.75 21.95
C ASN A 32 12.44 -4.51 21.69
N LEU A 33 12.44 -3.54 22.61
CA LEU A 33 11.69 -2.29 22.47
C LEU A 33 12.28 -1.41 21.36
N ARG A 34 13.62 -1.34 21.26
CA ARG A 34 14.29 -0.64 20.16
C ARG A 34 13.95 -1.27 18.81
N GLU A 35 13.94 -2.60 18.74
CA GLU A 35 13.59 -3.31 17.52
C GLU A 35 12.12 -3.11 17.13
N LEU A 36 11.20 -3.21 18.10
CA LEU A 36 9.79 -2.86 17.88
C LEU A 36 9.61 -1.43 17.36
N ALA A 37 10.36 -0.47 17.90
CA ALA A 37 10.33 0.91 17.44
C ALA A 37 10.84 1.05 15.99
N ARG A 38 11.90 0.33 15.60
CA ARG A 38 12.38 0.30 14.20
C ARG A 38 11.36 -0.31 13.26
N ILE A 39 10.74 -1.43 13.63
CA ILE A 39 9.68 -2.08 12.84
C ILE A 39 8.48 -1.14 12.65
N ALA A 40 8.07 -0.44 13.71
CA ALA A 40 6.97 0.52 13.65
C ALA A 40 7.28 1.68 12.71
N LEU A 41 8.51 2.23 12.74
CA LEU A 41 8.95 3.27 11.81
C LEU A 41 9.01 2.75 10.36
N ALA A 42 9.60 1.58 10.13
CA ALA A 42 9.66 0.98 8.80
C ALA A 42 8.26 0.69 8.23
N SER A 43 7.29 0.38 9.09
CA SER A 43 5.89 0.15 8.69
C SER A 43 5.17 1.44 8.28
N LEU A 44 5.64 2.62 8.71
CA LEU A 44 5.12 3.91 8.21
C LEU A 44 5.62 4.23 6.80
N ASP A 45 6.80 3.72 6.45
CA ASP A 45 7.46 3.91 5.16
C ASP A 45 7.21 2.76 4.19
N ALA A 46 6.54 1.69 4.64
CA ALA A 46 6.08 0.63 3.76
C ALA A 46 5.20 1.26 2.68
N ASP A 47 5.65 1.14 1.42
CA ASP A 47 4.93 1.66 0.26
C ASP A 47 3.49 1.17 0.34
N LYS A 48 2.57 2.13 0.54
CA LYS A 48 1.16 1.82 0.35
C LYS A 48 1.02 1.46 -1.11
N PRO A 49 0.27 0.41 -1.46
CA PRO A 49 -0.07 0.16 -2.84
C PRO A 49 -0.65 1.45 -3.42
N GLU A 50 -0.03 1.98 -4.47
CA GLU A 50 -0.46 3.21 -5.13
C GLU A 50 -0.64 2.92 -6.62
N LEU A 51 -1.81 3.30 -7.15
CA LEU A 51 -2.05 3.28 -8.57
C LEU A 51 -1.48 4.52 -9.23
N LYS A 52 -0.34 4.36 -9.90
CA LYS A 52 0.24 5.41 -10.75
C LYS A 52 -0.48 5.48 -12.10
N ILE A 53 -1.68 6.06 -12.11
CA ILE A 53 -2.59 6.08 -13.27
C ILE A 53 -1.92 6.59 -14.55
N ALA A 54 -1.07 7.63 -14.48
CA ALA A 54 -0.37 8.14 -15.65
C ALA A 54 0.60 7.11 -16.26
N GLU A 55 1.36 6.39 -15.43
CA GLU A 55 2.27 5.33 -15.89
C GLU A 55 1.48 4.16 -16.50
N LEU A 56 0.35 3.80 -15.89
CA LEU A 56 -0.54 2.76 -16.39
C LEU A 56 -1.13 3.12 -17.76
N ILE A 57 -1.58 4.36 -17.95
CA ILE A 57 -2.07 4.84 -19.25
C ILE A 57 -0.95 4.81 -20.30
N ASN A 58 0.27 5.21 -19.96
CA ASN A 58 1.41 5.12 -20.88
C ASN A 58 1.65 3.66 -21.30
N LYS A 59 1.72 2.72 -20.35
CA LYS A 59 1.87 1.28 -20.63
C LYS A 59 0.72 0.73 -21.49
N PHE A 60 -0.50 1.18 -21.24
CA PHE A 60 -1.65 0.80 -22.05
C PHE A 60 -1.44 1.20 -23.51
N TYR A 61 -1.01 2.43 -23.79
CA TYR A 61 -0.79 2.89 -25.17
C TYR A 61 0.48 2.38 -25.82
N GLU A 62 1.51 2.01 -25.05
CA GLU A 62 2.67 1.26 -25.55
C GLU A 62 2.25 -0.10 -26.11
N ARG A 63 1.31 -0.78 -25.43
CA ARG A 63 0.80 -2.10 -25.83
C ARG A 63 -0.31 -2.03 -26.87
N TYR A 64 -1.15 -1.00 -26.79
CA TYR A 64 -2.30 -0.79 -27.66
C TYR A 64 -2.24 0.64 -28.22
N PRO A 65 -1.46 0.89 -29.29
CA PRO A 65 -1.38 2.20 -29.92
C PRO A 65 -2.75 2.74 -30.34
N LEU A 66 -2.89 4.06 -30.46
CA LEU A 66 -4.16 4.69 -30.85
C LEU A 66 -4.74 4.14 -32.16
N ALA A 67 -3.88 3.79 -33.12
CA ALA A 67 -4.26 3.21 -34.40
C ALA A 67 -4.84 1.79 -34.30
N SER A 68 -4.73 1.13 -33.14
CA SER A 68 -5.30 -0.20 -32.90
C SER A 68 -6.81 -0.18 -32.61
N PHE A 69 -7.42 1.00 -32.45
CA PHE A 69 -8.83 1.14 -32.12
C PHE A 69 -9.63 1.72 -33.29
N ASN A 70 -10.78 1.13 -33.57
CA ASN A 70 -11.68 1.59 -34.65
C ASN A 70 -12.50 2.82 -34.24
N LYS A 71 -12.82 2.94 -32.94
CA LYS A 71 -13.63 4.03 -32.36
C LYS A 71 -13.13 4.38 -30.96
N ASP A 72 -13.36 5.62 -30.57
CA ASP A 72 -12.98 6.12 -29.24
C ASP A 72 -13.70 5.39 -28.09
N THR A 73 -14.90 4.87 -28.34
CA THR A 73 -15.67 4.09 -27.36
C THR A 73 -14.94 2.79 -27.00
N ASP A 74 -14.45 2.07 -28.00
CA ASP A 74 -13.76 0.79 -27.83
C ASP A 74 -12.43 1.00 -27.07
N ARG A 75 -11.75 2.11 -27.37
CA ARG A 75 -10.55 2.55 -26.65
C ARG A 75 -10.85 2.84 -25.18
N ALA A 76 -11.91 3.59 -24.91
CA ALA A 76 -12.29 3.96 -23.55
C ALA A 76 -12.68 2.73 -22.71
N GLU A 77 -13.43 1.80 -23.29
CA GLU A 77 -13.81 0.53 -22.65
C GLU A 77 -12.58 -0.34 -22.34
N ALA A 78 -11.68 -0.52 -23.31
CA ALA A 78 -10.45 -1.28 -23.11
C ALA A 78 -9.54 -0.67 -22.03
N LEU A 79 -9.40 0.66 -22.00
CA LEU A 79 -8.65 1.34 -20.93
C LEU A 79 -9.33 1.15 -19.57
N GLY A 80 -10.66 1.20 -19.52
CA GLY A 80 -11.45 0.94 -18.31
C GLY A 80 -11.18 -0.45 -17.74
N TYR A 81 -11.26 -1.50 -18.57
CA TYR A 81 -10.94 -2.87 -18.14
C TYR A 81 -9.49 -3.02 -17.69
N PHE A 82 -8.55 -2.39 -18.38
CA PHE A 82 -7.13 -2.42 -18.01
C PHE A 82 -6.90 -1.79 -16.62
N LEU A 83 -7.47 -0.61 -16.36
CA LEU A 83 -7.35 0.07 -15.08
C LEU A 83 -8.04 -0.70 -13.94
N ALA A 84 -9.21 -1.29 -14.19
CA ALA A 84 -9.89 -2.14 -13.21
C ALA A 84 -9.03 -3.38 -12.85
N GLY A 85 -8.37 -3.99 -13.82
CA GLY A 85 -7.42 -5.08 -13.57
C GLY A 85 -6.21 -4.63 -12.74
N ALA A 86 -5.67 -3.44 -13.00
CA ALA A 86 -4.59 -2.87 -12.22
C ALA A 86 -5.03 -2.56 -10.78
N GLU A 87 -6.25 -2.05 -10.58
CA GLU A 87 -6.83 -1.78 -9.26
C GLU A 87 -6.97 -3.06 -8.44
N LEU A 88 -7.50 -4.15 -9.04
CA LEU A 88 -7.59 -5.45 -8.38
C LEU A 88 -6.22 -6.01 -8.00
N GLN A 89 -5.18 -5.81 -8.80
CA GLN A 89 -3.82 -6.25 -8.46
C GLN A 89 -3.19 -5.40 -7.34
N CYS A 90 -3.52 -4.11 -7.28
CA CYS A 90 -2.98 -3.18 -6.30
C CYS A 90 -3.66 -3.30 -4.93
N PHE A 91 -4.98 -3.49 -4.92
CA PHE A 91 -5.80 -3.42 -3.72
C PHE A 91 -6.68 -4.64 -3.46
N GLY A 92 -6.82 -5.55 -4.44
CA GLY A 92 -7.65 -6.73 -4.29
C GLY A 92 -7.03 -7.71 -3.29
N GLU A 93 -7.83 -8.13 -2.33
CA GLU A 93 -7.53 -9.32 -1.55
C GLU A 93 -7.80 -10.54 -2.44
N PHE A 94 -6.76 -11.25 -2.85
CA PHE A 94 -6.94 -12.50 -3.59
C PHE A 94 -7.72 -13.47 -2.73
N ILE A 95 -8.83 -14.00 -3.27
CA ILE A 95 -9.56 -15.09 -2.65
C ILE A 95 -8.63 -16.30 -2.61
N LYS A 96 -8.17 -16.67 -1.41
CA LYS A 96 -7.47 -17.93 -1.19
C LYS A 96 -8.50 -19.03 -1.06
N TYR A 97 -8.66 -19.81 -2.12
CA TYR A 97 -9.63 -20.89 -2.14
C TYR A 97 -9.35 -21.96 -1.06
N GLU A 98 -8.09 -22.13 -0.65
CA GLU A 98 -7.73 -23.04 0.46
C GLU A 98 -8.33 -22.60 1.81
N GLU A 99 -8.64 -21.32 2.00
CA GLU A 99 -9.27 -20.81 3.24
C GLU A 99 -10.81 -20.90 3.19
N LEU A 100 -11.40 -21.15 2.01
CA LEU A 100 -12.85 -21.25 1.79
C LEU A 100 -13.39 -22.67 1.87
N PHE A 101 -12.59 -23.64 1.43
CA PHE A 101 -12.87 -25.06 1.60
C PHE A 101 -12.12 -25.55 2.83
N GLY A 102 -12.61 -25.19 4.01
CA GLY A 102 -12.12 -25.80 5.25
C GLY A 102 -12.21 -27.31 5.13
N ASP A 103 -11.14 -28.00 5.54
CA ASP A 103 -10.97 -29.45 5.45
C ASP A 103 -12.30 -30.18 5.76
N GLU A 104 -12.89 -30.83 4.74
CA GLU A 104 -14.01 -31.76 4.93
C GLU A 104 -13.63 -32.92 5.88
#